data_AF-A0A940CCZ7-F1
#
_entry.id   AF-A0A940CCZ7-F1
#
_cell.length_a   1.000
_cell.length_b   1.000
_cell.length_c   1.000
_cell.angle_alpha   90.00
_cell.angle_beta   90.00
_cell.angle_gamma   90.00
#
_symmetry.space_group_name_H-M   'P 1'
#
loop_
_entity.id
_entity.type
_entity.pdbx_description
1 polymer ?
#
loop_
_entity_poly.entity_id
_entity_poly.type
_entity_poly.pdbx_seq_one_letter_code
_entity_poly.pdbx_strand_id
1 'polypeptide(L)' 'MKLVLVRHGESEWNKLNLFTGWTDVDLSEKGHEEAKQGGKTLKEEGYDFDVAYTS' A
#
# COMPACT_ATOMS: atom_id res chain seq x y z
N MET A 1 19.99 11.01 -3.55
CA MET A 1 18.80 10.95 -2.68
C MET A 1 17.66 10.34 -3.49
N LYS A 2 16.98 9.31 -2.98
CA LYS A 2 15.84 8.66 -3.64
C LYS A 2 14.61 8.82 -2.74
N LEU A 3 13.46 9.11 -3.33
CA LEU A 3 12.16 9.11 -2.67
C LEU A 3 11.31 7.99 -3.28
N VAL A 4 10.72 7.16 -2.44
CA VAL A 4 9.82 6.09 -2.86
C VAL A 4 8.41 6.43 -2.36
N LEU A 5 7.43 6.37 -3.26
CA LEU A 5 6.02 6.60 -2.96
C LEU A 5 5.27 5.30 -3.21
N VAL A 6 4.43 4.91 -2.25
CA VAL A 6 3.58 3.71 -2.34
C VAL A 6 2.15 4.12 -1.98
N ARG A 7 1.19 3.73 -2.83
CA ARG A 7 -0.23 3.84 -2.52
C ARG A 7 -0.68 2.55 -1.81
N HIS A 8 -1.63 2.67 -0.89
CA HIS A 8 -2.30 1.51 -0.29
C HIS A 8 -2.87 0.57 -1.37
N GLY A 9 -2.97 -0.72 -1.06
CA GLY A 9 -3.61 -1.71 -1.94
C GLY A 9 -5.12 -1.55 -2.01
N GLU A 10 -5.79 -2.40 -2.77
CA GLU A 10 -7.25 -2.43 -2.86
C GLU A 10 -7.91 -2.52 -1.47
N SER A 11 -8.85 -1.62 -1.18
CA SER A 11 -9.69 -1.70 0.02
C SER A 11 -11.00 -2.43 -0.24
N GLU A 12 -11.67 -2.90 0.82
CA GLU A 12 -12.99 -3.52 0.71
C GLU A 12 -14.00 -2.61 -0.02
N TRP A 13 -13.88 -1.29 0.15
CA TRP A 13 -14.75 -0.33 -0.53
C TRP A 13 -14.30 -0.01 -1.96
N ASN A 14 -12.99 0.01 -2.25
CA ASN A 14 -12.50 0.14 -3.62
C ASN A 14 -12.97 -1.05 -4.47
N LYS A 15 -12.94 -2.25 -3.91
CA LYS A 15 -13.50 -3.46 -4.54
C LYS A 15 -14.99 -3.30 -4.88
N LEU A 16 -15.74 -2.58 -4.06
CA LEU A 16 -17.17 -2.30 -4.26
C LEU A 16 -17.45 -1.00 -5.04
N ASN A 17 -16.42 -0.31 -5.53
CA ASN A 17 -16.52 1.00 -6.17
C ASN A 17 -17.22 2.07 -5.31
N LEU A 18 -17.06 1.98 -3.99
CA LEU A 18 -17.55 2.97 -3.02
C LEU A 18 -16.48 4.02 -2.73
N PHE A 19 -16.92 5.26 -2.49
CA PHE A 19 -16.06 6.34 -2.04
C PHE A 19 -15.79 6.22 -0.54
N THR A 20 -14.53 5.99 -0.16
CA THR A 20 -14.09 5.84 1.25
C THR A 20 -13.94 7.17 1.97
N GLY A 21 -13.29 8.15 1.34
CA GLY A 21 -12.98 9.44 1.97
C GLY A 21 -12.11 9.26 3.22
N TRP A 22 -12.61 9.72 4.37
CA TRP A 22 -11.95 9.61 5.68
C TRP A 22 -12.46 8.42 6.51
N THR A 23 -13.27 7.56 5.90
CA THR A 23 -13.76 6.35 6.56
C THR A 23 -12.62 5.35 6.69
N ASP A 24 -12.40 4.85 7.90
CA ASP A 24 -11.41 3.82 8.18
C ASP A 24 -11.89 2.47 7.64
N VAL A 25 -11.35 2.06 6.50
CA VAL A 25 -11.77 0.84 5.78
C VAL A 25 -10.55 -0.01 5.51
N ASP A 26 -10.65 -1.27 5.90
CA ASP A 26 -9.59 -2.26 5.74
C ASP A 26 -9.26 -2.57 4.27
N LEU A 27 -8.05 -3.08 4.08
CA LEU A 27 -7.62 -3.68 2.82
C LEU A 27 -8.43 -4.95 2.54
N SER A 28 -8.68 -5.20 1.26
CA SER A 28 -9.15 -6.51 0.83
C SER A 28 -8.04 -7.55 0.93
N GLU A 29 -8.39 -8.84 0.87
CA GLU A 29 -7.39 -9.91 0.77
C GLU A 29 -6.39 -9.63 -0.37
N LYS A 30 -6.89 -9.15 -1.51
CA LYS A 30 -6.08 -8.73 -2.65
C LYS A 30 -5.21 -7.51 -2.31
N GLY A 31 -5.74 -6.50 -1.61
CA GLY A 31 -4.94 -5.35 -1.16
C GLY A 31 -3.79 -5.73 -0.24
N HIS A 32 -3.99 -6.73 0.64
CA HIS A 32 -2.91 -7.28 1.46
C HIS A 32 -1.85 -8.01 0.62
N GLU A 33 -2.25 -8.73 -0.43
CA GLU A 33 -1.32 -9.37 -1.36
C GLU A 33 -0.52 -8.35 -2.17
N GLU A 34 -1.16 -7.28 -2.65
CA GLU A 34 -0.51 -6.17 -3.36
C GLU A 34 0.57 -5.50 -2.48
N ALA A 35 0.25 -5.22 -1.22
CA ALA A 35 1.21 -4.66 -0.26
C ALA A 35 2.41 -5.60 -0.02
N LYS A 36 2.15 -6.91 0.16
CA LYS A 36 3.21 -7.91 0.32
C LYS A 36 4.10 -8.00 -0.92
N GLN A 37 3.51 -7.95 -2.11
CA GLN A 37 4.25 -8.02 -3.36
C GLN A 37 5.10 -6.76 -3.57
N GLY A 38 4.57 -5.57 -3.28
CA GLY A 38 5.34 -4.33 -3.32
C GLY A 38 6.55 -4.36 -2.39
N GLY A 39 6.37 -4.86 -1.15
CA GLY A 39 7.47 -5.03 -0.20
C GLY A 39 8.54 -6.01 -0.69
N LYS A 40 8.15 -7.12 -1.32
CA LYS A 40 9.10 -8.06 -1.94
C LYS A 40 9.90 -7.40 -3.05
N THR A 41 9.25 -6.68 -3.95
CA THR A 41 9.91 -5.98 -5.06
C THR A 41 10.90 -4.94 -4.55
N LEU A 42 10.54 -4.14 -3.54
CA LEU A 42 11.48 -3.18 -2.94
C LEU A 42 12.73 -3.86 -2.37
N LYS A 43 12.56 -5.02 -1.73
CA LYS A 43 13.68 -5.80 -1.21
C LYS A 43 14.55 -6.40 -2.32
N GLU A 44 13.95 -6.97 -3.35
CA GLU A 44 14.65 -7.56 -4.50
C GLU A 44 15.48 -6.53 -5.26
N GLU A 45 14.96 -5.31 -5.39
CA GLU A 45 15.65 -4.17 -6.01
C GLU A 45 16.66 -3.48 -5.07
N GLY A 46 16.83 -3.98 -3.83
CA GLY A 46 17.82 -3.49 -2.89
C GLY A 46 17.53 -2.11 -2.31
N TYR A 47 16.25 -1.72 -2.19
CA TYR A 47 15.87 -0.51 -1.48
C TYR A 47 15.95 -0.70 0.04
N ASP A 48 16.46 0.32 0.72
CA ASP A 48 16.49 0.44 2.18
C ASP A 48 16.02 1.84 2.59
N PHE A 49 15.53 1.99 3.82
CA PHE A 49 14.84 3.20 4.28
C PHE A 49 15.17 3.53 5.73
N ASP A 50 15.55 4.78 5.98
CA ASP A 50 15.77 5.29 7.34
C ASP A 50 14.48 5.74 8.04
N VAL A 51 13.50 6.24 7.26
CA VAL A 51 12.26 6.84 7.78
C VAL A 51 11.09 6.51 6.86
N ALA A 52 9.91 6.26 7.45
CA ALA A 52 8.65 6.09 6.76
C ALA A 52 7.58 7.05 7.33
N TYR A 53 6.69 7.54 6.45
CA TYR A 53 5.55 8.38 6.80
C TYR A 53 4.27 7.77 6.22
N THR A 54 3.16 7.88 6.95
CA THR A 54 1.83 7.39 6.52
C THR A 54 0.74 8.35 7.02
N SER A 55 -0.48 8.22 6.49
CA SER A 55 -1.67 8.98 6.92
C SER A 55 -2.05 8.71 8.37
#